data_AF-A0A5N8YFK1-F1
#
_entry.id   AF-A0A5N8YFK1-F1
#
_cell.length_a   1.000
_cell.length_b   1.000
_cell.length_c   1.000
_cell.angle_alpha   90.00
_cell.angle_beta   90.00
_cell.angle_gamma   90.00
#
_symmetry.space_group_name_H-M   'P 1'
#
loop_
_entity.id
_entity.type
_entity.pdbx_description
1 polymer ?
#
loop_
_entity_poly.entity_id
_entity_poly.type
_entity_poly.pdbx_seq_one_letter_code
_entity_poly.pdbx_strand_id
1 'polypeptide(L)'
;MENTDKAVDYVIYLDSFALSLKVEGLRPHTISCYVRDARRLGELTGWVTPFKLTSGHVRSYIDWLSERVAPTTVTSAQLGLRRLFKRIR
;
A
#
# COMPACT_ATOMS: atom_id res chain seq x y z
N MET A 1 -16.00 -3.30 -17.71
CA MET A 1 -16.33 -4.12 -16.52
C MET A 1 -15.10 -4.74 -15.85
N GLU A 2 -13.95 -4.85 -16.52
CA GLU A 2 -12.75 -5.54 -15.97
C GLU A 2 -12.06 -4.86 -14.76
N ASN A 3 -12.23 -3.54 -14.58
CA ASN A 3 -11.58 -2.82 -13.47
C ASN A 3 -12.26 -3.01 -12.12
N THR A 4 -13.55 -3.37 -12.10
CA THR A 4 -14.30 -3.51 -10.85
C THR A 4 -13.83 -4.74 -10.07
N ASP A 5 -13.61 -5.86 -10.77
CA ASP A 5 -13.16 -7.12 -10.14
C ASP A 5 -11.74 -6.98 -9.57
N LYS A 6 -10.83 -6.32 -10.30
CA LYS A 6 -9.47 -6.03 -9.84
C LYS A 6 -9.44 -5.17 -8.57
N ALA A 7 -10.35 -4.22 -8.45
CA ALA A 7 -10.47 -3.38 -7.26
C ALA A 7 -11.01 -4.18 -6.05
N VAL A 8 -11.96 -5.08 -6.26
CA VAL A 8 -12.50 -5.96 -5.20
C VAL A 8 -11.40 -6.87 -4.64
N ASP A 9 -10.63 -7.52 -5.51
CA ASP A 9 -9.51 -8.38 -5.10
C ASP A 9 -8.45 -7.60 -4.30
N TYR A 10 -8.18 -6.36 -4.73
CA TYR A 10 -7.23 -5.48 -4.04
C TYR A 10 -7.74 -5.05 -2.66
N VAL A 11 -9.05 -4.82 -2.49
CA VAL A 11 -9.65 -4.48 -1.19
C VAL A 11 -9.54 -5.66 -0.22
N ILE A 12 -9.86 -6.88 -0.65
CA ILE A 12 -9.69 -8.09 0.17
C ILE A 12 -8.23 -8.25 0.60
N TYR A 13 -7.30 -7.93 -0.29
CA TYR A 13 -5.87 -7.93 0.02
C TYR A 13 -5.48 -6.86 1.05
N LEU A 14 -6.04 -5.64 0.95
CA LEU A 14 -5.81 -4.58 1.93
C LEU A 14 -6.37 -4.93 3.32
N ASP A 15 -7.51 -5.61 3.39
CA ASP A 15 -8.09 -6.08 4.65
C ASP A 15 -7.20 -7.15 5.29
N SER A 16 -6.71 -8.09 4.48
CA SER A 16 -5.75 -9.11 4.93
C SER A 16 -4.45 -8.48 5.43
N PHE A 17 -3.97 -7.45 4.74
CA PHE A 17 -2.81 -6.67 5.18
C PHE A 17 -3.08 -5.96 6.51
N ALA A 18 -4.21 -5.28 6.67
CA ALA A 18 -4.59 -4.61 7.90
C ALA A 18 -4.69 -5.58 9.09
N LEU A 19 -5.32 -6.74 8.89
CA LEU A 19 -5.43 -7.79 9.90
C LEU A 19 -4.04 -8.26 10.35
N SER A 20 -3.13 -8.42 9.39
CA SER A 20 -1.79 -8.90 9.68
C SER A 20 -0.97 -7.92 10.52
N LEU A 21 -1.11 -6.61 10.30
CA LEU A 21 -0.47 -5.58 11.10
C LEU A 21 -1.08 -5.51 12.51
N LYS A 22 -2.37 -5.81 12.64
CA LYS A 22 -3.05 -5.93 13.93
C LYS A 22 -2.50 -7.10 14.73
N VAL A 23 -2.29 -8.26 14.11
CA VAL A 23 -1.66 -9.44 14.75
C VAL A 23 -0.23 -9.14 15.21
N GLU A 24 0.52 -8.32 14.46
CA GLU A 24 1.84 -7.83 14.85
C GLU A 24 1.82 -6.78 15.99
N GLY A 25 0.65 -6.35 16.46
CA GLY A 25 0.50 -5.41 17.56
C GLY A 25 0.74 -3.94 17.19
N LEU A 26 0.64 -3.57 15.90
CA LEU A 26 0.78 -2.18 15.49
C LEU A 26 -0.39 -1.33 16.00
N ARG A 27 -0.10 -0.06 16.29
CA ARG A 27 -1.13 0.91 16.71
C ARG A 27 -2.15 1.14 15.58
N PRO A 28 -3.45 1.29 15.89
CA PRO A 28 -4.49 1.51 14.88
C PRO A 28 -4.21 2.67 13.92
N HIS A 29 -3.65 3.77 14.43
CA HIS A 29 -3.26 4.91 13.60
C HIS A 29 -2.19 4.54 12.58
N THR A 30 -1.16 3.78 12.98
CA THR A 30 -0.10 3.31 12.08
C THR A 30 -0.66 2.38 11.00
N ILE A 31 -1.55 1.46 11.38
CA ILE A 31 -2.24 0.56 10.44
C ILE A 31 -3.02 1.38 9.41
N SER A 32 -3.80 2.38 9.86
CA SER A 32 -4.56 3.26 8.98
C SER A 32 -3.67 3.99 7.98
N CYS A 33 -2.51 4.49 8.40
CA CYS A 33 -1.55 5.12 7.50
C CYS A 33 -1.01 4.14 6.45
N TYR A 34 -0.57 2.95 6.86
CA TYR A 34 -0.01 1.96 5.94
C TYR A 34 -1.04 1.45 4.93
N VAL A 35 -2.27 1.19 5.36
CA VAL A 35 -3.36 0.77 4.47
C VAL A 35 -3.72 1.89 3.48
N ARG A 36 -3.75 3.15 3.95
CA ARG A 36 -3.99 4.31 3.08
C ARG A 36 -2.94 4.42 1.98
N ASP A 37 -1.66 4.27 2.32
CA ASP A 37 -0.57 4.34 1.34
C ASP A 37 -0.62 3.17 0.35
N ALA A 38 -0.93 1.96 0.82
CA ALA A 38 -1.12 0.79 -0.03
C ALA A 38 -2.32 0.94 -1.00
N ARG A 39 -3.40 1.58 -0.54
CA ARG A 39 -4.57 1.93 -1.37
C ARG A 39 -4.21 2.95 -2.45
N ARG A 40 -3.51 4.02 -2.08
CA ARG A 40 -3.06 5.05 -3.03
C ARG A 40 -2.10 4.50 -4.08
N LEU A 41 -1.23 3.56 -3.70
CA LEU A 41 -0.40 2.83 -4.66
C LEU A 41 -1.27 2.03 -5.65
N GLY A 42 -2.32 1.37 -5.15
CA GLY A 42 -3.31 0.69 -5.99
C GLY A 42 -3.98 1.65 -6.97
N GLU A 43 -4.47 2.78 -6.49
CA GLU A 43 -5.09 3.84 -7.32
C GLU A 43 -4.14 4.34 -8.42
N LEU A 44 -2.88 4.65 -8.06
CA LEU A 44 -1.86 5.17 -8.99
C LEU A 44 -1.45 4.15 -10.06
N THR A 45 -1.55 2.86 -9.74
CA THR A 45 -1.20 1.77 -10.67
C THR A 45 -2.41 1.23 -11.45
N GLY A 46 -3.61 1.76 -11.24
CA GLY A 46 -4.83 1.24 -11.88
C GLY A 46 -5.27 -0.11 -11.34
N TRP A 47 -5.08 -0.34 -10.04
CA TRP A 47 -5.43 -1.57 -9.32
C TRP A 47 -4.77 -2.82 -9.91
N VAL A 48 -3.52 -2.68 -10.34
CA VAL A 48 -2.71 -3.82 -10.73
C VAL A 48 -2.60 -4.78 -9.55
N THR A 49 -2.84 -6.07 -9.82
CA THR A 49 -2.78 -7.13 -8.81
C THR A 49 -1.48 -7.02 -7.98
N PRO A 50 -1.52 -7.20 -6.65
CA PRO A 50 -0.35 -7.06 -5.79
C PRO A 50 0.89 -7.84 -6.26
N PHE A 51 0.71 -9.03 -6.86
CA PHE A 51 1.78 -9.87 -7.42
C PHE A 51 2.49 -9.27 -8.65
N LYS A 52 1.88 -8.29 -9.31
CA LYS A 52 2.44 -7.56 -10.47
C LYS A 52 3.03 -6.20 -10.07
N LEU A 53 2.98 -5.83 -8.79
CA LEU A 53 3.62 -4.61 -8.33
C LEU A 53 5.15 -4.74 -8.41
N THR A 54 5.78 -3.78 -9.08
CA THR A 54 7.23 -3.72 -9.25
C THR A 54 7.83 -2.62 -8.36
N SER A 55 9.15 -2.63 -8.19
CA SER A 55 9.88 -1.52 -7.56
C SER A 55 9.69 -0.19 -8.30
N GLY A 56 9.43 -0.23 -9.61
CA GLY A 56 9.11 0.95 -10.41
C GLY A 56 7.83 1.64 -9.94
N HIS A 57 6.75 0.89 -9.70
CA HIS A 57 5.49 1.45 -9.17
C HIS A 57 5.69 2.10 -7.80
N VAL A 58 6.47 1.47 -6.93
CA VAL A 58 6.79 2.02 -5.60
C VAL A 58 7.55 3.33 -5.73
N ARG A 59 8.57 3.38 -6.60
CA ARG A 59 9.35 4.58 -6.83
C ARG A 59 8.46 5.72 -7.34
N SER A 60 7.63 5.46 -8.35
CA SER A 60 6.68 6.46 -8.87
C SER A 60 5.72 6.98 -7.80
N TYR A 61 5.22 6.10 -6.92
CA TYR A 61 4.39 6.52 -5.80
C TYR A 61 5.16 7.37 -4.78
N ILE A 62 6.38 6.99 -4.43
CA ILE A 62 7.21 7.72 -3.48
C ILE A 62 7.63 9.09 -4.03
N ASP A 63 7.97 9.18 -5.31
CA ASP A 63 8.32 10.44 -5.97
C ASP A 63 7.10 11.38 -5.94
N TRP A 64 5.93 10.89 -6.34
CA TRP A 64 4.66 11.62 -6.25
C TRP A 64 4.32 12.06 -4.82
N LEU A 65 4.55 11.19 -3.83
CA LEU A 65 4.26 11.49 -2.43
C LEU A 65 5.21 12.57 -1.90
N SER A 66 6.50 12.49 -2.24
CA SER A 66 7.55 13.38 -1.73
C SER A 66 7.36 14.84 -2.13
N GLU A 67 6.69 15.10 -3.24
CA GLU A 67 6.30 16.45 -3.67
C GLU A 67 5.20 17.08 -2.80
N ARG A 68 4.48 16.29 -1.98
CA ARG A 68 3.21 16.68 -1.35
C ARG A 68 3.23 16.64 0.17
N VAL A 69 4.15 15.93 0.78
CA VAL A 69 4.18 15.71 2.23
C VAL A 69 5.58 15.83 2.80
N ALA A 70 5.68 15.98 4.12
CA ALA A 70 6.94 16.02 4.82
C ALA A 70 7.74 14.71 4.66
N PRO A 71 9.09 14.75 4.70
CA PRO A 71 9.93 13.56 4.58
C PRO A 71 9.60 12.45 5.59
N THR A 72 9.16 12.81 6.80
CA THR A 72 8.74 11.84 7.83
C THR A 72 7.53 11.02 7.40
N THR A 73 6.58 11.63 6.68
CA THR A 73 5.44 10.92 6.09
C THR A 73 5.88 9.99 4.97
N VAL A 74 6.83 10.41 4.14
CA VAL A 74 7.42 9.56 3.09
C VAL A 74 8.09 8.33 3.70
N THR A 75 8.88 8.50 4.75
CA THR A 75 9.53 7.38 5.46
C THR A 75 8.50 6.42 6.05
N SER A 76 7.41 6.94 6.62
CA SER A 76 6.32 6.10 7.13
C SER A 76 5.67 5.28 6.00
N ALA A 77 5.40 5.90 4.85
CA ALA A 77 4.85 5.23 3.68
C ALA A 77 5.79 4.13 3.16
N GLN A 78 7.10 4.41 3.06
CA GLN A 78 8.11 3.43 2.67
C GLN A 78 8.13 2.20 3.60
N LEU A 79 8.03 2.42 4.92
CA LEU A 79 7.95 1.33 5.90
C LEU A 79 6.69 0.48 5.72
N GLY A 80 5.53 1.13 5.54
CA GLY A 80 4.25 0.46 5.30
C GLY A 80 4.29 -0.39 4.03
N LEU A 81 4.77 0.19 2.93
CA LEU A 81 4.91 -0.51 1.65
C LEU A 81 5.91 -1.66 1.74
N ARG A 82 7.05 -1.48 2.42
CA ARG A 82 8.00 -2.60 2.63
C ARG A 82 7.35 -3.79 3.34
N ARG A 83 6.50 -3.53 4.34
CA ARG A 83 5.74 -4.59 5.03
C ARG A 83 4.72 -5.26 4.11
N LEU A 84 4.06 -4.49 3.25
CA LEU A 84 3.15 -5.01 2.22
C LEU A 84 3.89 -6.00 1.31
N PHE A 85 5.02 -5.59 0.72
CA PHE A 85 5.79 -6.41 -0.22
C PHE A 85 6.39 -7.67 0.41
N LYS A 86 6.80 -7.62 1.69
CA LYS A 86 7.27 -8.81 2.43
C LYS A 86 6.20 -9.90 2.55
N ARG A 87 4.93 -9.58 2.33
CA ARG A 87 3.81 -10.53 2.45
C ARG A 87 3.33 -11.06 1.09
N ILE A 88 3.74 -10.41 0.00
CA ILE A 88 3.39 -10.80 -1.38
C ILE A 88 4.44 -11.77 -1.95
N ARG A 89 5.69 -11.64 -1.51
CA ARG A 89 6.83 -12.50 -1.85
C ARG A 89 7.22 -13.37 -0.68
#